data_AF-G0UVF4-F1
#
_entry.id   AF-G0UVF4-F1
#
_cell.length_a   1.000
_cell.length_b   1.000
_cell.length_c   1.000
_cell.angle_alpha   90.00
_cell.angle_beta   90.00
_cell.angle_gamma   90.00
#
_symmetry.space_group_name_H-M   'P 1'
#
loop_
_entity.id
_entity.type
_entity.pdbx_description
1 polymer ?
#
loop_
_entity_poly.entity_id
_entity_poly.type
_entity_poly.pdbx_seq_one_letter_code
_entity_poly.pdbx_strand_id
1 'polypeptide(L)'
;MASTNKYDFATSVVITEAELNTRIRELAQRIANDYKDAGLKTLENPLIILSVLKGAVVFATDIIRFLSDFGVPTQLEFMCATSYGHGTTTSGTVNITYSSCDDIAGKHVLVVEDIADTALTLKAVSDELSRRNPASLKTVVALDKPARRRIPFTADYVVAEIPDAFVVGYGLDYAQAYRGLRDVVVLSPSVYEAWEKELAKRKSASEEKGVNTFPRARGAL
;
A
#
# COMPACT_ATOMS: atom_id res chain seq x y z
N MET A 1 -27.31 20.20 -11.22
CA MET A 1 -26.20 20.31 -12.19
C MET A 1 -25.38 19.06 -12.04
N ALA A 2 -25.15 18.28 -13.10
CA ALA A 2 -24.29 17.10 -13.02
C ALA A 2 -22.88 17.58 -12.62
N SER A 3 -22.40 17.12 -11.47
CA SER A 3 -21.02 17.37 -11.03
C SER A 3 -20.10 16.84 -12.12
N THR A 4 -19.36 17.74 -12.78
CA THR A 4 -18.29 17.36 -13.69
C THR A 4 -17.31 16.52 -12.89
N ASN A 5 -17.09 15.27 -13.30
CA ASN A 5 -16.18 14.38 -12.61
C ASN A 5 -14.79 15.03 -12.60
N LYS A 6 -14.15 15.15 -11.43
CA LYS A 6 -12.84 15.81 -11.27
C LYS A 6 -11.76 15.16 -12.15
N TYR A 7 -11.96 13.90 -12.49
CA TYR A 7 -11.08 13.08 -13.32
C TYR A 7 -11.90 12.44 -14.45
N ASP A 8 -11.45 12.61 -15.69
CA ASP A 8 -12.09 12.05 -16.89
C ASP A 8 -11.90 10.51 -17.02
N PHE A 9 -10.83 9.98 -16.45
CA PHE A 9 -10.49 8.56 -16.41
C PHE A 9 -11.13 7.80 -15.23
N ALA A 10 -11.86 8.48 -14.33
CA ALA A 10 -12.45 7.89 -13.14
C ALA A 10 -13.98 7.86 -13.21
N THR A 11 -14.60 6.85 -12.62
CA THR A 11 -16.07 6.80 -12.48
C THR A 11 -16.55 7.56 -11.25
N SER A 12 -15.79 7.52 -10.16
CA SER A 12 -16.11 8.25 -8.93
C SER A 12 -14.86 8.49 -8.06
N VAL A 13 -14.91 9.53 -7.23
CA VAL A 13 -13.95 9.71 -6.13
C VAL A 13 -14.43 8.87 -4.94
N VAL A 14 -13.54 8.06 -4.37
CA VAL A 14 -13.82 7.22 -3.18
C VAL A 14 -13.49 7.97 -1.90
N ILE A 15 -12.32 8.59 -1.86
CA ILE A 15 -11.84 9.37 -0.72
C ILE A 15 -11.03 10.55 -1.24
N THR A 16 -11.36 11.76 -0.81
CA THR A 16 -10.60 12.97 -1.14
C THR A 16 -9.34 13.09 -0.28
N GLU A 17 -8.35 13.87 -0.75
CA GLU A 17 -7.16 14.22 0.03
C GLU A 17 -7.50 14.78 1.43
N ALA A 18 -8.53 15.62 1.52
CA ALA A 18 -8.95 16.22 2.79
C ALA A 18 -9.50 15.18 3.77
N GLU A 19 -10.27 14.21 3.26
CA GLU A 19 -10.80 13.10 4.08
C GLU A 19 -9.68 12.15 4.51
N LEU A 20 -8.72 11.84 3.61
CA LEU A 20 -7.53 11.07 3.96
C LEU A 20 -6.75 11.75 5.08
N ASN A 21 -6.40 13.03 4.92
CA ASN A 21 -5.65 13.78 5.93
C ASN A 21 -6.35 13.80 7.30
N THR A 22 -7.66 14.00 7.32
CA THR A 22 -8.45 13.96 8.56
C THR A 22 -8.35 12.60 9.24
N ARG A 23 -8.62 11.50 8.50
CA ARG A 23 -8.61 10.14 9.02
C ARG A 23 -7.21 9.69 9.46
N ILE A 24 -6.18 10.03 8.70
CA ILE A 24 -4.79 9.68 9.03
C ILE A 24 -4.34 10.40 10.30
N ARG A 25 -4.71 11.68 10.47
CA ARG A 25 -4.44 12.41 11.71
C ARG A 25 -5.12 11.77 12.91
N GLU A 26 -6.40 11.41 12.80
CA GLU A 26 -7.12 10.70 13.87
C GLU A 26 -6.45 9.36 14.21
N LEU A 27 -6.03 8.61 13.20
CA LEU A 27 -5.34 7.34 13.36
C LEU A 27 -3.96 7.49 14.01
N ALA A 28 -3.20 8.51 13.61
CA ALA A 28 -1.91 8.82 14.20
C ALA A 28 -2.02 9.19 15.69
N GLN A 29 -3.07 9.93 16.08
CA GLN A 29 -3.36 10.20 17.50
C GLN A 29 -3.66 8.90 18.27
N ARG A 30 -4.41 7.96 17.67
CA ARG A 30 -4.68 6.65 18.28
C ARG A 30 -3.39 5.84 18.45
N ILE A 31 -2.56 5.78 17.42
CA ILE A 31 -1.25 5.09 17.47
C ILE A 31 -0.38 5.72 18.56
N ALA A 32 -0.32 7.05 18.64
CA ALA A 32 0.45 7.75 19.69
C ALA A 32 -0.01 7.34 21.09
N ASN A 33 -1.32 7.23 21.32
CA ASN A 33 -1.88 6.79 22.60
C ASN A 33 -1.54 5.33 22.92
N ASP A 34 -1.58 4.44 21.92
CA ASP A 34 -1.27 3.02 22.10
C ASP A 34 0.20 2.76 22.43
N TYR A 35 1.10 3.64 21.97
CA TYR A 35 2.54 3.54 22.18
C TYR A 35 3.09 4.48 23.27
N LYS A 36 2.23 5.20 24.00
CA LYS A 36 2.64 6.21 24.99
C LYS A 36 3.56 5.65 26.10
N ASP A 37 3.34 4.40 26.50
CA ASP A 37 4.07 3.72 27.58
C ASP A 37 5.16 2.76 27.05
N ALA A 38 5.41 2.77 25.73
CA ALA A 38 6.36 1.86 25.07
C ALA A 38 7.83 2.32 25.17
N GLY A 39 8.11 3.42 25.88
CA GLY A 39 9.47 3.94 26.06
C GLY A 39 10.12 4.37 24.73
N LEU A 40 9.31 4.87 23.78
CA LEU A 40 9.81 5.31 22.50
C LEU A 40 10.66 6.58 22.64
N LYS A 41 11.83 6.61 22.00
CA LYS A 41 12.75 7.75 22.04
C LYS A 41 13.55 7.87 20.75
N THR A 42 13.69 9.10 20.26
CA THR A 42 14.47 9.42 19.06
C THR A 42 15.90 8.89 19.20
N LEU A 43 16.42 8.23 18.15
CA LEU A 43 17.73 7.56 18.06
C LEU A 43 17.90 6.31 18.94
N GLU A 44 17.32 6.25 20.14
CA GLU A 44 17.53 5.15 21.09
C GLU A 44 16.56 3.98 20.89
N ASN A 45 15.26 4.27 20.78
CA ASN A 45 14.21 3.27 20.62
C ASN A 45 13.03 3.87 19.82
N PRO A 46 13.23 4.25 18.54
CA PRO A 46 12.14 4.78 17.73
C PRO A 46 11.15 3.67 17.35
N LEU A 47 9.91 4.05 17.02
CA LEU A 47 8.98 3.17 16.34
C LEU A 47 9.47 2.94 14.90
N ILE A 48 9.74 1.70 14.53
CA ILE A 48 10.13 1.35 13.17
C ILE A 48 8.88 1.39 12.29
N ILE A 49 8.90 2.26 11.30
CA ILE A 49 7.84 2.39 10.28
C ILE A 49 8.32 1.65 9.04
N LEU A 50 7.81 0.44 8.81
CA LEU A 50 8.22 -0.37 7.68
C LEU A 50 7.22 -0.21 6.52
N SER A 51 7.56 0.63 5.55
CA SER A 51 6.74 0.86 4.36
C SER A 51 6.95 -0.24 3.32
N VAL A 52 5.85 -0.90 2.93
CA VAL A 52 5.88 -1.93 1.88
C VAL A 52 5.81 -1.26 0.50
N LEU A 53 6.90 -1.38 -0.24
CA LEU A 53 7.04 -0.79 -1.57
C LEU A 53 6.20 -1.54 -2.61
N LYS A 54 5.66 -0.83 -3.60
CA LYS A 54 5.88 0.60 -3.90
C LYS A 54 4.78 1.54 -3.43
N GLY A 55 3.53 1.07 -3.39
CA GLY A 55 2.39 1.97 -3.31
C GLY A 55 2.20 2.61 -1.94
N ALA A 56 2.66 1.95 -0.85
CA ALA A 56 2.56 2.48 0.50
C ALA A 56 3.43 3.72 0.78
N VAL A 57 4.32 4.13 -0.12
CA VAL A 57 5.25 5.26 0.12
C VAL A 57 4.50 6.56 0.40
N VAL A 58 3.45 6.86 -0.36
CA VAL A 58 2.70 8.12 -0.18
C VAL A 58 2.06 8.14 1.21
N PHE A 59 1.34 7.07 1.56
CA PHE A 59 0.73 6.93 2.87
C PHE A 59 1.77 6.95 4.01
N ALA A 60 2.89 6.23 3.85
CA ALA A 60 3.97 6.22 4.83
C ALA A 60 4.50 7.63 5.09
N THR A 61 4.70 8.45 4.05
CA THR A 61 5.17 9.83 4.23
C THR A 61 4.16 10.73 4.93
N ASP A 62 2.86 10.48 4.79
CA ASP A 62 1.83 11.24 5.50
C ASP A 62 1.73 10.82 6.96
N ILE A 63 1.63 9.52 7.22
CA ILE A 63 1.44 9.03 8.58
C ILE A 63 2.63 9.33 9.48
N ILE A 64 3.88 9.28 9.00
CA ILE A 64 5.04 9.67 9.82
C ILE A 64 5.03 11.14 10.22
N ARG A 65 4.50 12.02 9.36
CA ARG A 65 4.38 13.45 9.66
C ARG A 65 3.31 13.68 10.73
N PHE A 66 2.16 13.03 10.62
CA PHE A 66 1.13 13.10 11.65
C PHE A 66 1.57 12.43 12.97
N LEU A 67 2.29 11.32 12.92
CA LEU A 67 2.88 10.70 14.11
C LEU A 67 3.87 11.66 14.81
N SER A 68 4.65 12.41 14.03
CA SER A 68 5.51 13.48 14.55
C SER A 68 4.73 14.61 15.21
N ASP A 69 3.57 15.02 14.66
CA ASP A 69 2.68 16.02 15.29
C ASP A 69 2.25 15.57 16.71
N PHE A 70 2.10 14.25 16.92
CA PHE A 70 1.74 13.65 18.21
C PHE A 70 2.94 13.17 19.03
N GLY A 71 4.16 13.56 18.67
CA GLY A 71 5.36 13.29 19.46
C GLY A 71 5.86 11.84 19.40
N VAL A 72 5.45 11.05 18.41
CA VAL A 72 5.93 9.67 18.24
C VAL A 72 7.24 9.68 17.45
N PRO A 73 8.38 9.29 18.06
CA PRO A 73 9.64 9.22 17.34
C PRO A 73 9.64 7.99 16.43
N THR A 74 9.98 8.19 15.16
CA THR A 74 9.91 7.15 14.13
C THR A 74 11.23 6.98 13.40
N GLN A 75 11.50 5.77 12.93
CA GLN A 75 12.55 5.44 11.97
C GLN A 75 11.90 4.80 10.75
N LEU A 76 12.06 5.43 9.58
CA LEU A 76 11.44 4.96 8.34
C LEU A 76 12.32 3.91 7.66
N GLU A 77 11.71 2.80 7.31
CA GLU A 77 12.32 1.66 6.64
C GLU A 77 11.44 1.20 5.47
N PHE A 78 12.04 0.45 4.54
CA PHE A 78 11.37 -0.02 3.34
C PHE A 78 11.55 -1.52 3.14
N MET A 79 10.51 -2.18 2.63
CA MET A 79 10.56 -3.56 2.18
C MET A 79 9.88 -3.70 0.82
N CYS A 80 10.49 -4.42 -0.12
CA CYS A 80 9.89 -4.70 -1.42
C CYS A 80 9.43 -6.16 -1.47
N ALA A 81 8.11 -6.35 -1.52
CA ALA A 81 7.47 -7.63 -1.70
C ALA A 81 6.95 -7.75 -3.14
N THR A 82 7.20 -8.89 -3.80
CA THR A 82 6.66 -9.18 -5.12
C THR A 82 5.85 -10.47 -5.06
N SER A 83 4.61 -10.45 -5.54
CA SER A 83 3.83 -11.67 -5.74
C SER A 83 4.41 -12.45 -6.93
N TYR A 84 4.48 -13.77 -6.80
CA TYR A 84 4.65 -14.64 -7.98
C TYR A 84 3.31 -14.66 -8.76
N GLY A 85 3.35 -14.72 -10.09
CA GLY A 85 2.17 -14.85 -10.95
C GLY A 85 1.96 -13.68 -11.91
N HIS A 86 1.58 -13.99 -13.15
CA HIS A 86 1.22 -13.03 -14.19
C HIS A 86 -0.27 -12.67 -14.10
N GLY A 87 -0.61 -11.38 -14.22
CA GLY A 87 -2.00 -10.91 -14.35
C GLY A 87 -2.63 -10.38 -13.05
N THR A 88 -3.95 -10.32 -13.00
CA THR A 88 -4.77 -9.80 -11.88
C THR A 88 -4.95 -10.82 -10.74
N THR A 89 -4.27 -11.96 -10.79
CA THR A 89 -4.41 -13.05 -9.83
C THR A 89 -3.08 -13.34 -9.15
N THR A 90 -3.03 -13.23 -7.82
CA THR A 90 -1.83 -13.56 -7.03
C THR A 90 -1.69 -15.08 -6.90
N SER A 91 -0.47 -15.61 -7.14
CA SER A 91 -0.18 -17.06 -6.97
C SER A 91 -0.16 -17.54 -5.51
N GLY A 92 -0.38 -16.64 -4.55
CA GLY A 92 -0.31 -16.94 -3.12
C GLY A 92 1.09 -16.81 -2.51
N THR A 93 2.15 -16.91 -3.33
CA THR A 93 3.53 -16.80 -2.83
C THR A 93 4.06 -15.38 -2.99
N VAL A 94 4.48 -14.77 -1.89
CA VAL A 94 5.07 -13.44 -1.83
C VAL A 94 6.57 -13.60 -1.58
N ASN A 95 7.39 -13.02 -2.45
CA ASN A 95 8.85 -13.01 -2.30
C ASN A 95 9.32 -11.64 -1.80
N ILE A 96 10.13 -11.62 -0.75
CA ILE A 96 10.77 -10.40 -0.27
C ILE A 96 12.07 -10.22 -1.04
N THR A 97 12.12 -9.17 -1.85
CA THR A 97 13.22 -8.91 -2.79
C THR A 97 14.22 -7.89 -2.28
N TYR A 98 13.79 -7.07 -1.32
CA TYR A 98 14.61 -6.05 -0.68
C TYR A 98 14.04 -5.74 0.69
N SER A 99 14.92 -5.47 1.65
CA SER A 99 14.58 -4.84 2.91
C SER A 99 15.73 -3.94 3.32
N SER A 100 15.42 -2.74 3.82
CA SER A 100 16.41 -1.88 4.48
C SER A 100 16.49 -2.13 5.99
N CYS A 101 15.65 -3.03 6.51
CA CYS A 101 15.42 -3.23 7.93
C CYS A 101 15.88 -4.61 8.40
N ASP A 102 17.17 -4.73 8.70
CA ASP A 102 17.77 -6.02 9.08
C ASP A 102 17.68 -6.31 10.59
N ASP A 103 17.74 -5.28 11.44
CA ASP A 103 17.69 -5.43 12.89
C ASP A 103 16.43 -4.79 13.50
N ILE A 104 15.45 -5.64 13.83
CA ILE A 104 14.21 -5.27 14.53
C ILE A 104 14.03 -5.98 15.86
N ALA A 105 15.03 -6.73 16.32
CA ALA A 105 14.92 -7.51 17.55
C ALA A 105 14.71 -6.57 18.74
N GLY A 106 13.66 -6.84 19.54
CA GLY A 106 13.30 -6.00 20.68
C GLY A 106 12.78 -4.59 20.33
N LYS A 107 12.55 -4.27 19.05
CA LYS A 107 12.01 -2.97 18.61
C LYS A 107 10.51 -3.06 18.35
N HIS A 108 9.81 -1.94 18.49
CA HIS A 108 8.43 -1.83 18.05
C HIS A 108 8.39 -1.57 16.54
N VAL A 109 7.60 -2.36 15.82
CA VAL A 109 7.47 -2.27 14.36
C VAL A 109 6.01 -2.05 13.97
N LEU A 110 5.78 -1.05 13.12
CA LEU A 110 4.51 -0.77 12.46
C LEU A 110 4.69 -0.93 10.95
N VAL A 111 4.10 -2.00 10.40
CA VAL A 111 4.10 -2.25 8.95
C VAL A 111 3.06 -1.36 8.30
N VAL A 112 3.45 -0.62 7.26
CA VAL A 112 2.60 0.32 6.52
C VAL A 112 2.35 -0.21 5.11
N GLU A 113 1.08 -0.48 4.80
CA GLU A 113 0.62 -0.90 3.47
C GLU A 113 -0.37 0.14 2.90
N ASP A 114 -0.42 0.30 1.58
CA ASP A 114 -1.44 1.11 0.92
C ASP A 114 -2.82 0.43 0.96
N ILE A 115 -2.90 -0.86 0.65
CA ILE A 115 -4.18 -1.57 0.59
C ILE A 115 -4.10 -3.01 1.11
N ALA A 116 -4.98 -3.33 2.06
CA ALA A 116 -5.24 -4.70 2.48
C ALA A 116 -6.36 -5.31 1.63
N ASP A 117 -6.00 -6.17 0.68
CA ASP A 117 -6.97 -6.81 -0.19
C ASP A 117 -7.15 -8.30 0.17
N THR A 118 -6.44 -9.20 -0.51
CA THR A 118 -6.39 -10.63 -0.16
C THR A 118 -5.70 -10.92 1.16
N ALA A 119 -4.98 -9.92 1.69
CA ALA A 119 -4.11 -9.93 2.87
C ALA A 119 -2.88 -10.86 2.81
N LEU A 120 -2.63 -11.51 1.66
CA LEU A 120 -1.49 -12.41 1.48
C LEU A 120 -0.14 -11.71 1.69
N THR A 121 0.02 -10.48 1.17
CA THR A 121 1.24 -9.67 1.34
C THR A 121 1.48 -9.35 2.81
N LEU A 122 0.48 -8.76 3.49
CA LEU A 122 0.57 -8.41 4.90
C LEU A 122 0.88 -9.63 5.77
N LYS A 123 0.27 -10.79 5.50
CA LYS A 123 0.57 -12.03 6.24
C LYS A 123 2.01 -12.47 6.01
N ALA A 124 2.48 -12.51 4.76
CA ALA A 124 3.83 -12.95 4.44
C ALA A 124 4.89 -12.03 5.07
N VAL A 125 4.69 -10.70 4.99
CA VAL A 125 5.56 -9.70 5.61
C VAL A 125 5.51 -9.85 7.14
N SER A 126 4.33 -9.97 7.74
CA SER A 126 4.20 -10.10 9.19
C SER A 126 4.85 -11.39 9.72
N ASP A 127 4.70 -12.50 9.00
CA ASP A 127 5.31 -13.78 9.36
C ASP A 127 6.84 -13.76 9.26
N GLU A 128 7.38 -13.07 8.27
CA GLU A 128 8.82 -12.85 8.14
C GLU A 128 9.37 -12.03 9.30
N LEU A 129 8.72 -10.91 9.62
CA LEU A 129 9.18 -9.99 10.66
C LEU A 129 9.03 -10.58 12.05
N SER A 130 7.96 -11.35 12.29
CA SER A 130 7.74 -12.01 13.59
C SER A 130 8.89 -12.94 13.96
N ARG A 131 9.53 -13.60 12.98
CA ARG A 131 10.69 -14.48 13.19
C ARG A 131 11.95 -13.74 13.63
N ARG A 132 11.98 -12.40 13.54
CA ARG A 132 13.08 -11.54 13.96
C ARG A 132 12.92 -11.01 15.39
N ASN A 133 11.92 -11.49 16.13
CA ASN A 133 11.67 -11.18 17.54
C ASN A 133 11.51 -9.68 17.87
N PRO A 134 10.62 -8.93 17.19
CA PRO A 134 10.30 -7.55 17.58
C PRO A 134 9.64 -7.51 18.96
N ALA A 135 9.76 -6.39 19.68
CA ALA A 135 9.03 -6.17 20.94
C ALA A 135 7.52 -6.09 20.71
N SER A 136 7.10 -5.53 19.59
CA SER A 136 5.73 -5.65 19.09
C SER A 136 5.73 -5.54 17.57
N LEU A 137 4.80 -6.24 16.92
CA LEU A 137 4.54 -6.09 15.50
C LEU A 137 3.06 -5.73 15.30
N LYS A 138 2.81 -4.56 14.71
CA LYS A 138 1.47 -4.10 14.32
C LYS A 138 1.45 -3.71 12.85
N THR A 139 0.26 -3.55 12.30
CA THR A 139 0.02 -3.22 10.90
C THR A 139 -0.95 -2.05 10.76
N VAL A 140 -0.67 -1.18 9.80
CA VAL A 140 -1.56 -0.08 9.42
C VAL A 140 -1.75 -0.06 7.91
N VAL A 141 -2.99 0.07 7.47
CA VAL A 141 -3.34 0.18 6.05
C VAL A 141 -4.12 1.45 5.75
N ALA A 142 -3.85 2.07 4.61
CA ALA A 142 -4.66 3.20 4.16
C ALA A 142 -6.06 2.72 3.75
N LEU A 143 -6.14 1.65 2.95
CA LEU A 143 -7.40 1.09 2.50
C LEU A 143 -7.54 -0.37 2.91
N ASP A 144 -8.75 -0.77 3.28
CA ASP A 144 -9.08 -2.17 3.51
C ASP A 144 -10.26 -2.61 2.64
N LYS A 145 -10.16 -3.82 2.06
CA LYS A 145 -11.22 -4.52 1.33
C LYS A 145 -11.53 -5.86 1.99
N PRO A 146 -12.30 -5.88 3.09
CA PRO A 146 -12.63 -7.12 3.80
C PRO A 146 -13.30 -8.18 2.90
N ALA A 147 -14.11 -7.75 1.93
CA ALA A 147 -14.81 -8.63 1.00
C ALA A 147 -13.89 -9.48 0.10
N ARG A 148 -12.60 -9.10 -0.05
CA ARG A 148 -11.64 -9.81 -0.90
C ARG A 148 -10.64 -10.68 -0.14
N ARG A 149 -10.80 -10.82 1.18
CA ARG A 149 -9.93 -11.64 2.02
C ARG A 149 -9.88 -13.08 1.53
N ARG A 150 -8.66 -13.59 1.32
CA ARG A 150 -8.42 -15.01 1.03
C ARG A 150 -7.93 -15.78 2.26
N ILE A 151 -7.48 -15.05 3.28
CA ILE A 151 -7.00 -15.58 4.55
C ILE A 151 -7.52 -14.69 5.69
N PRO A 152 -7.67 -15.24 6.92
CA PRO A 152 -8.00 -14.45 8.08
C PRO A 152 -6.81 -13.54 8.44
N PHE A 153 -7.01 -12.23 8.26
CA PHE A 153 -6.05 -11.21 8.64
C PHE A 153 -6.80 -9.89 8.88
N THR A 154 -6.52 -9.27 10.01
CA THR A 154 -7.09 -7.99 10.42
C THR A 154 -5.94 -7.04 10.69
N ALA A 155 -5.94 -5.88 10.01
CA ALA A 155 -4.96 -4.84 10.32
C ALA A 155 -5.30 -4.19 11.66
N ASP A 156 -4.28 -3.84 12.44
CA ASP A 156 -4.48 -3.17 13.75
C ASP A 156 -5.07 -1.76 13.58
N TYR A 157 -4.71 -1.11 12.48
CA TYR A 157 -5.09 0.25 12.16
C TYR A 157 -5.54 0.34 10.69
N VAL A 158 -6.71 0.94 10.46
CA VAL A 158 -7.30 1.11 9.13
C VAL A 158 -7.73 2.56 8.99
N VAL A 159 -7.29 3.26 7.92
CA VAL A 159 -7.74 4.63 7.64
C VAL A 159 -9.15 4.62 7.05
N ALA A 160 -9.42 3.74 6.08
CA ALA A 160 -10.76 3.55 5.53
C ALA A 160 -11.00 2.13 4.99
N GLU A 161 -12.20 1.61 5.25
CA GLU A 161 -12.72 0.44 4.53
C GLU A 161 -13.39 0.91 3.23
N ILE A 162 -13.17 0.19 2.14
CA ILE A 162 -13.73 0.48 0.82
C ILE A 162 -14.40 -0.78 0.22
N PRO A 163 -15.41 -0.61 -0.66
CA PRO A 163 -16.00 -1.73 -1.37
C PRO A 163 -15.00 -2.38 -2.34
N ASP A 164 -15.38 -3.54 -2.89
CA ASP A 164 -14.61 -4.15 -3.98
C ASP A 164 -14.74 -3.33 -5.26
N ALA A 165 -13.84 -2.37 -5.40
CA ALA A 165 -13.67 -1.52 -6.56
C ALA A 165 -12.20 -1.44 -6.94
N PHE A 166 -11.94 -1.28 -8.23
CA PHE A 166 -10.59 -1.07 -8.73
C PHE A 166 -10.19 0.40 -8.56
N VAL A 167 -9.33 0.68 -7.58
CA VAL A 167 -8.99 2.04 -7.15
C VAL A 167 -7.55 2.41 -7.52
N VAL A 168 -7.33 3.69 -7.82
CA VAL A 168 -6.00 4.28 -8.09
C VAL A 168 -5.87 5.62 -7.37
N GLY A 169 -4.64 6.12 -7.29
CA GLY A 169 -4.32 7.37 -6.60
C GLY A 169 -3.83 7.15 -5.19
N TYR A 170 -3.26 8.20 -4.59
CA TYR A 170 -2.68 8.16 -3.25
C TYR A 170 -1.66 7.01 -3.07
N GLY A 171 -0.79 6.82 -4.05
CA GLY A 171 0.20 5.74 -4.08
C GLY A 171 -0.23 4.49 -4.86
N LEU A 172 -1.54 4.23 -4.98
CA LEU A 172 -2.10 3.10 -5.74
C LEU A 172 -1.98 3.32 -7.24
N ASP A 173 -1.81 2.25 -8.01
CA ASP A 173 -1.56 2.34 -9.45
C ASP A 173 -2.41 1.44 -10.33
N TYR A 174 -2.48 1.86 -11.59
CA TYR A 174 -2.72 0.97 -12.71
C TYR A 174 -1.54 1.06 -13.67
N ALA A 175 -0.87 -0.06 -13.94
CA ALA A 175 0.28 -0.14 -14.83
C ALA A 175 1.38 0.91 -14.53
N GLN A 176 1.66 1.15 -13.25
CA GLN A 176 2.58 2.15 -12.71
C GLN A 176 2.16 3.63 -12.88
N ALA A 177 0.98 3.90 -13.46
CA ALA A 177 0.42 5.24 -13.56
C ALA A 177 -0.47 5.58 -12.35
N TYR A 178 -0.89 6.85 -12.26
CA TYR A 178 -1.86 7.38 -11.28
C TYR A 178 -1.43 7.44 -9.80
N ARG A 179 -0.28 6.90 -9.40
CA ARG A 179 0.19 6.96 -8.00
C ARG A 179 0.21 8.37 -7.40
N GLY A 180 0.50 9.38 -8.22
CA GLY A 180 0.64 10.78 -7.78
C GLY A 180 -0.68 11.55 -7.62
N LEU A 181 -1.85 10.92 -7.83
CA LEU A 181 -3.12 11.59 -7.56
C LEU A 181 -3.29 11.80 -6.05
N ARG A 182 -3.87 12.95 -5.67
CA ARG A 182 -4.12 13.30 -4.26
C ARG A 182 -5.32 12.55 -3.66
N ASP A 183 -6.30 12.23 -4.49
CA ASP A 183 -7.51 11.49 -4.10
C ASP A 183 -7.38 10.00 -4.44
N VAL A 184 -8.15 9.16 -3.76
CA VAL A 184 -8.42 7.77 -4.14
C VAL A 184 -9.67 7.74 -5.01
N VAL A 185 -9.57 7.17 -6.21
CA VAL A 185 -10.65 7.17 -7.20
C VAL A 185 -10.85 5.78 -7.80
N VAL A 186 -12.08 5.48 -8.25
CA VAL A 186 -12.39 4.25 -8.99
C VAL A 186 -12.00 4.47 -10.45
N LEU A 187 -11.10 3.64 -10.98
CA LEU A 187 -10.69 3.70 -12.38
C LEU A 187 -11.83 3.24 -13.29
N SER A 188 -12.09 4.00 -14.35
CA SER A 188 -13.10 3.60 -15.33
C SER A 188 -12.70 2.33 -16.08
N PRO A 189 -13.64 1.38 -16.28
CA PRO A 189 -13.39 0.17 -17.09
C PRO A 189 -12.84 0.44 -18.49
N SER A 190 -13.32 1.51 -19.12
CA SER A 190 -12.86 1.93 -20.44
C SER A 190 -11.34 2.16 -20.52
N VAL A 191 -10.70 2.55 -19.41
CA VAL A 191 -9.26 2.83 -19.36
C VAL A 191 -8.46 1.53 -19.40
N TYR A 192 -8.77 0.57 -18.54
CA TYR A 192 -8.01 -0.67 -18.49
C TYR A 192 -8.32 -1.58 -19.69
N GLU A 193 -9.56 -1.63 -20.16
CA GLU A 193 -9.91 -2.37 -21.38
C GLU A 193 -9.19 -1.82 -22.63
N ALA A 194 -9.09 -0.49 -22.77
CA ALA A 194 -8.37 0.13 -23.88
C ALA A 194 -6.86 -0.17 -23.79
N TRP A 195 -6.28 -0.11 -22.59
CA TRP A 195 -4.87 -0.40 -22.38
C TRP A 195 -4.52 -1.87 -22.61
N GLU A 196 -5.37 -2.81 -22.21
CA GLU A 196 -5.17 -4.23 -22.48
C GLU A 196 -5.16 -4.54 -23.98
N LYS A 197 -6.06 -3.91 -24.75
CA LYS A 197 -6.05 -4.00 -26.22
C LYS A 197 -4.75 -3.46 -26.82
N GLU A 198 -4.24 -2.35 -26.29
CA GLU A 198 -2.98 -1.76 -26.72
C GLU A 198 -1.77 -2.65 -26.36
N LEU A 199 -1.75 -3.24 -25.16
CA LEU A 199 -0.72 -4.19 -24.75
C LEU A 199 -0.69 -5.44 -25.65
N ALA A 200 -1.87 -5.95 -26.05
CA ALA A 200 -1.97 -7.08 -26.97
C ALA A 200 -1.38 -6.75 -28.35
N LYS A 201 -1.65 -5.55 -28.87
CA LYS A 201 -1.04 -5.05 -30.13
C LYS A 201 0.47 -4.94 -30.02
N ARG A 202 0.97 -4.37 -28.92
CA ARG A 202 2.42 -4.19 -28.69
C ARG A 202 3.18 -5.51 -28.58
N LYS A 203 2.59 -6.51 -27.92
CA LYS A 203 3.17 -7.86 -27.83
C LYS A 203 3.30 -8.49 -29.22
N SER A 204 2.21 -8.48 -29.99
CA SER A 204 2.18 -9.02 -31.36
C SER A 204 3.26 -8.36 -32.25
N ALA A 205 3.38 -7.03 -32.18
CA ALA A 205 4.40 -6.29 -32.92
C ALA A 205 5.85 -6.54 -32.43
N SER A 206 6.06 -6.90 -31.16
CA SER A 206 7.39 -7.23 -30.62
C SER A 206 7.83 -8.65 -30.99
N GLU A 207 6.88 -9.58 -31.06
CA GLU A 207 7.10 -10.96 -31.51
C GLU A 207 7.45 -10.99 -33.00
N GLU A 208 6.77 -10.18 -33.83
CA GLU A 208 7.12 -9.99 -35.24
C GLU A 208 8.50 -9.37 -35.47
N LYS A 209 9.01 -8.57 -34.52
CA LYS A 209 10.30 -7.89 -34.62
C LYS A 209 11.47 -8.65 -33.98
N GLY A 210 11.23 -9.80 -33.35
CA GLY A 210 12.28 -10.59 -32.67
C GLY A 210 12.95 -9.87 -31.49
N VAL A 211 12.33 -8.81 -30.95
CA VAL A 211 12.90 -7.94 -29.91
C VAL A 211 12.03 -8.04 -28.66
N ASN A 212 12.54 -8.73 -27.63
CA ASN A 212 11.85 -8.92 -26.36
C ASN A 212 12.14 -7.74 -25.41
N THR A 213 11.49 -6.58 -25.61
CA THR A 213 11.86 -5.31 -24.91
C THR A 213 10.82 -4.73 -23.94
N PHE A 214 9.66 -5.35 -23.73
CA PHE A 214 8.65 -4.71 -22.87
C PHE A 214 8.71 -5.19 -21.41
N PRO A 215 8.77 -4.28 -20.41
CA PRO A 215 8.48 -4.63 -19.04
C PRO A 215 7.03 -5.08 -18.98
N ARG A 216 6.82 -6.37 -18.65
CA ARG A 216 5.51 -6.99 -18.52
C ARG A 216 4.64 -6.12 -17.62
N ALA A 217 3.43 -5.80 -18.06
CA ALA A 217 2.43 -5.09 -17.28
C ALA A 217 2.33 -5.79 -15.91
N ARG A 218 2.92 -5.17 -14.88
CA ARG A 218 2.79 -5.65 -13.51
C ARG A 218 1.35 -5.35 -13.13
N GLY A 219 0.61 -6.40 -12.80
CA GLY A 219 -0.76 -6.30 -12.34
C GLY A 219 -0.84 -5.32 -11.18
N ALA A 220 -1.92 -4.56 -11.18
CA ALA A 220 -2.31 -3.72 -10.07
C ALA A 220 -2.32 -4.54 -8.77
N LEU A 221 -1.70 -3.96 -7.74
CA LEU A 221 -1.79 -4.42 -6.36
C LEU A 221 -3.14 -3.99 -5.78
#